data_AF-A0A428T2S5-F1
#
_entry.id   AF-A0A428T2S5-F1
#
_cell.length_a   1.000
_cell.length_b   1.000
_cell.length_c   1.000
_cell.angle_alpha   90.00
_cell.angle_beta   90.00
_cell.angle_gamma   90.00
#
_symmetry.space_group_name_H-M   'P 1'
#
loop_
_entity.id
_entity.type
_entity.pdbx_description
1 polymer ?
#
loop_
_entity_poly.entity_id
_entity_poly.type
_entity_poly.pdbx_seq_one_letter_code
_entity_poly.pdbx_strand_id
1 'polypeptide(L)'
;MDRGQNQQCNTQSHQCRDEVLAEKGNHELQAVISYQLSLQTESLYREEILQHLEYMQDITLPDATMVAAQKEITWSMRSCLIDFLVEAHGYLGLTPQALFLSINLVDRYCSRREVRRGHYWLLGSASLLIASKYGDKRSGDSRRNHPSIREISGLCCGVFNAAIIAHMEMSVLNTLDWVVGHPTVDCFVEMLLSGVERDEEFRNMVAYICEIALYHLDFVSTKPSIVAEASLLLAQVVLQQDATPRVGTSDLVRGTVKTLSAHLRYPRPVLANKFSTPKRSRVSQRLLDFCHQHTR
;
A
#
# COMPACT_ATOMS: atom_id res chain seq x y z
N MET A 1 49.36 36.45 -34.86
CA MET A 1 48.34 35.66 -35.56
C MET A 1 47.27 35.10 -34.60
N ASP A 2 47.05 35.70 -33.42
CA ASP A 2 46.21 35.10 -32.35
C ASP A 2 44.80 35.70 -32.15
N ARG A 3 44.39 36.69 -32.96
CA ARG A 3 43.04 37.29 -32.79
C ARG A 3 41.91 36.51 -33.46
N GLY A 4 42.22 35.56 -34.35
CA GLY A 4 41.21 34.76 -35.06
C GLY A 4 40.72 33.51 -34.30
N GLN A 5 41.57 32.90 -33.46
CA GLN A 5 41.23 31.65 -32.75
C GLN A 5 40.36 31.87 -31.51
N ASN A 6 40.54 33.00 -30.80
CA ASN A 6 39.70 33.34 -29.64
C ASN A 6 38.27 33.70 -30.01
N GLN A 7 38.01 34.13 -31.25
CA GLN A 7 36.67 34.50 -31.69
C GLN A 7 35.85 33.27 -32.14
N GLN A 8 36.48 32.26 -32.75
CA GLN A 8 35.85 30.99 -33.12
C GLN A 8 35.55 30.08 -31.91
N CYS A 9 36.41 30.07 -30.89
CA CYS A 9 36.20 29.29 -29.67
C CYS A 9 35.02 29.82 -28.82
N ASN A 10 34.77 31.13 -28.88
CA ASN A 10 33.67 31.76 -28.15
C ASN A 10 32.31 31.57 -28.84
N THR A 11 32.25 31.58 -30.18
CA THR A 11 30.99 31.27 -30.90
C THR A 11 30.58 29.81 -30.74
N GLN A 12 31.52 28.86 -30.75
CA GLN A 12 31.23 27.44 -30.54
C GLN A 12 30.72 27.13 -29.12
N SER A 13 31.21 27.86 -28.10
CA SER A 13 30.77 27.67 -26.71
C SER A 13 29.37 28.24 -26.45
N HIS A 14 29.00 29.34 -27.11
CA HIS A 14 27.65 29.89 -27.10
C HIS A 14 26.66 28.97 -27.83
N GLN A 15 27.03 28.44 -29.00
CA GLN A 15 26.20 27.54 -29.79
C GLN A 15 25.91 26.22 -29.05
N CYS A 16 26.91 25.64 -28.38
CA CYS A 16 26.76 24.44 -27.56
C CYS A 16 25.89 24.69 -26.30
N ARG A 17 25.95 25.89 -25.72
CA ARG A 17 25.06 26.30 -24.61
C ARG A 17 23.61 26.43 -25.05
N ASP A 18 23.36 27.02 -26.21
CA ASP A 18 22.03 27.19 -26.77
C ASP A 18 21.44 25.84 -27.20
N GLU A 19 22.25 24.92 -27.73
CA GLU A 19 21.86 23.54 -28.03
C GLU A 19 21.49 22.76 -26.76
N VAL A 20 22.28 22.84 -25.68
CA VAL A 20 21.97 22.19 -24.39
C VAL A 20 20.72 22.78 -23.73
N LEU A 21 20.48 24.09 -23.87
CA LEU A 21 19.24 24.73 -23.39
C LEU A 21 18.02 24.31 -24.22
N ALA A 22 18.18 24.18 -25.54
CA ALA A 22 17.15 23.68 -26.44
C ALA A 22 16.84 22.18 -26.21
N GLU A 23 17.86 21.35 -25.95
CA GLU A 23 17.70 19.94 -25.57
C GLU A 23 17.00 19.78 -24.22
N LYS A 24 17.34 20.62 -23.22
CA LYS A 24 16.62 20.66 -21.94
C LYS A 24 15.16 21.08 -22.13
N GLY A 25 14.91 22.12 -22.93
CA GLY A 25 13.54 22.54 -23.28
C GLY A 25 12.75 21.45 -24.01
N ASN A 26 13.40 20.70 -24.89
CA ASN A 26 12.79 19.56 -25.59
C ASN A 26 12.50 18.38 -24.65
N HIS A 27 13.39 18.08 -23.70
CA HIS A 27 13.17 17.01 -22.71
C HIS A 27 12.06 17.37 -21.72
N GLU A 28 11.99 18.63 -21.28
CA GLU A 28 10.90 19.13 -20.45
C GLU A 28 9.56 19.10 -21.21
N LEU A 29 9.56 19.54 -22.47
CA LEU A 29 8.36 19.47 -23.33
C LEU A 29 7.93 18.03 -23.59
N GLN A 30 8.87 17.11 -23.85
CA GLN A 30 8.58 15.68 -23.99
C GLN A 30 8.00 15.09 -22.70
N ALA A 31 8.51 15.49 -21.53
CA ALA A 31 7.97 15.05 -20.25
C ALA A 31 6.53 15.57 -20.02
N VAL A 32 6.26 16.83 -20.38
CA VAL A 32 4.91 17.41 -20.31
C VAL A 32 3.95 16.72 -21.27
N ILE A 33 4.35 16.51 -22.53
CA ILE A 33 3.53 15.80 -23.53
C ILE A 33 3.27 14.36 -23.08
N SER A 34 4.29 13.65 -22.59
CA SER A 34 4.17 12.29 -22.04
C SER A 34 3.19 12.25 -20.86
N TYR A 35 3.28 13.23 -19.94
CA TYR A 35 2.36 13.34 -18.82
C TYR A 35 0.92 13.61 -19.26
N GLN A 36 0.71 14.52 -20.23
CA GLN A 36 -0.62 14.81 -20.78
C GLN A 36 -1.22 13.60 -21.50
N LEU A 37 -0.41 12.89 -22.31
CA LEU A 37 -0.83 11.65 -22.95
C LEU A 37 -1.15 10.56 -21.91
N SER A 38 -0.38 10.47 -20.82
CA SER A 38 -0.65 9.56 -19.71
C SER A 38 -2.00 9.87 -19.05
N LEU A 39 -2.32 11.14 -18.80
CA LEU A 39 -3.61 11.54 -18.22
C LEU A 39 -4.79 11.24 -19.16
N GLN A 40 -4.63 11.51 -20.46
CA GLN A 40 -5.65 11.18 -21.47
C GLN A 40 -5.87 9.66 -21.53
N THR A 41 -4.78 8.89 -21.55
CA THR A 41 -4.81 7.43 -21.56
C THR A 41 -5.46 6.88 -20.29
N GLU A 42 -5.13 7.43 -19.11
CA GLU A 42 -5.75 7.04 -17.84
C GLU A 42 -7.28 7.14 -17.91
N SER A 43 -7.81 8.25 -18.44
CA SER A 43 -9.26 8.45 -18.54
C SER A 43 -9.95 7.46 -19.48
N LEU A 44 -9.28 7.01 -20.54
CA LEU A 44 -9.82 6.08 -21.53
C LEU A 44 -9.91 4.65 -20.99
N TYR A 45 -8.89 4.20 -20.24
CA TYR A 45 -8.84 2.84 -19.71
C TYR A 45 -9.41 2.72 -18.29
N ARG A 46 -9.79 3.82 -17.65
CA ARG A 46 -10.21 3.84 -16.24
C ARG A 46 -11.33 2.84 -15.93
N GLU A 47 -12.37 2.81 -16.77
CA GLU A 47 -13.51 1.92 -16.54
C GLU A 47 -13.13 0.45 -16.70
N GLU A 48 -12.36 0.11 -17.73
CA GLU A 48 -11.87 -1.25 -17.97
C GLU A 48 -10.91 -1.72 -16.85
N ILE A 49 -10.04 -0.82 -16.38
CA ILE A 49 -9.17 -1.07 -15.23
C ILE A 49 -10.00 -1.34 -13.99
N LEU A 50 -11.01 -0.50 -13.71
CA LEU A 50 -11.90 -0.70 -12.56
C LEU A 50 -12.63 -2.04 -12.63
N GLN A 51 -13.22 -2.39 -13.78
CA GLN A 51 -13.88 -3.68 -13.99
C GLN A 51 -12.91 -4.85 -13.78
N HIS A 52 -11.67 -4.73 -14.26
CA HIS A 52 -10.64 -5.74 -14.04
C HIS A 52 -10.24 -5.84 -12.56
N LEU A 53 -10.05 -4.73 -11.86
CA LEU A 53 -9.75 -4.73 -10.43
C LEU A 53 -10.92 -5.30 -9.62
N GLU A 54 -12.16 -5.03 -10.02
CA GLU A 54 -13.34 -5.61 -9.39
C GLU A 54 -13.44 -7.12 -9.58
N TYR A 55 -13.10 -7.62 -10.77
CA TYR A 55 -12.97 -9.05 -11.02
C TYR A 55 -11.83 -9.66 -10.20
N MET A 56 -10.66 -9.02 -10.19
CA MET A 56 -9.48 -9.54 -9.51
C MET A 56 -9.65 -9.58 -8.00
N GLN A 57 -10.30 -8.59 -7.37
CA GLN A 57 -10.53 -8.61 -5.93
C GLN A 57 -11.42 -9.78 -5.50
N ASP A 58 -12.32 -10.24 -6.36
CA ASP A 58 -13.23 -11.35 -6.06
C ASP A 58 -12.51 -12.71 -6.13
N ILE A 59 -11.68 -12.92 -7.15
CA ILE A 59 -10.95 -14.20 -7.31
C ILE A 59 -9.75 -14.33 -6.36
N THR A 60 -9.23 -13.22 -5.82
CA THR A 60 -8.07 -13.18 -4.93
C THR A 60 -8.42 -12.83 -3.49
N LEU A 61 -9.68 -12.97 -3.10
CA LEU A 61 -10.12 -12.78 -1.73
C LEU A 61 -9.76 -14.01 -0.88
N PRO A 62 -9.20 -13.83 0.33
CA PRO A 62 -8.99 -14.93 1.25
C PRO A 62 -10.31 -15.37 1.89
N ASP A 63 -10.34 -16.63 2.36
CA ASP A 63 -11.49 -17.20 3.06
C ASP A 63 -11.28 -17.09 4.58
N ALA A 64 -12.01 -16.16 5.22
CA ALA A 64 -11.93 -15.90 6.64
C ALA A 64 -12.28 -17.12 7.49
N THR A 65 -13.17 -18.01 7.01
CA THR A 65 -13.54 -19.22 7.75
C THR A 65 -12.37 -20.21 7.78
N MET A 66 -11.68 -20.36 6.65
CA MET A 66 -10.49 -21.22 6.54
C MET A 66 -9.30 -20.65 7.30
N VAL A 67 -9.10 -19.33 7.27
CA VAL A 67 -8.07 -18.66 8.08
C VAL A 67 -8.36 -18.85 9.58
N ALA A 68 -9.61 -18.72 10.01
CA ALA A 68 -10.02 -18.94 11.40
C ALA A 68 -9.96 -20.42 11.83
N ALA A 69 -10.05 -21.36 10.89
CA ALA A 69 -10.01 -22.81 11.14
C ALA A 69 -8.59 -23.39 11.35
N GLN A 70 -7.54 -22.56 11.31
CA GLN A 70 -6.17 -22.98 11.54
C GLN A 70 -5.99 -23.56 12.95
N LYS A 71 -5.42 -24.76 13.07
CA LYS A 71 -5.31 -25.47 14.36
C LYS A 71 -4.29 -24.86 15.32
N GLU A 72 -3.15 -24.41 14.78
CA GLU A 72 -2.03 -23.89 15.59
C GLU A 72 -1.91 -22.35 15.58
N ILE A 73 -2.63 -21.67 14.68
CA ILE A 73 -2.53 -20.22 14.50
C ILE A 73 -3.74 -19.56 15.13
N THR A 74 -3.50 -18.68 16.10
CA THR A 74 -4.55 -17.90 16.76
C THR A 74 -4.67 -16.52 16.14
N TRP A 75 -5.83 -15.87 16.31
CA TRP A 75 -6.02 -14.49 15.86
C TRP A 75 -5.00 -13.52 16.49
N SER A 76 -4.68 -13.73 17.77
CA SER A 76 -3.65 -12.96 18.48
C SER A 76 -2.29 -13.07 17.80
N MET A 77 -1.91 -14.28 17.32
CA MET A 77 -0.68 -14.47 16.56
C MET A 77 -0.70 -13.73 15.23
N ARG A 78 -1.86 -13.68 14.52
CA ARG A 78 -1.99 -12.86 13.31
C ARG A 78 -1.83 -11.38 13.61
N SER A 79 -2.44 -10.86 14.68
CA SER A 79 -2.23 -9.45 15.07
C SER A 79 -0.77 -9.15 15.37
N CYS A 80 -0.05 -10.03 16.06
CA CYS A 80 1.38 -9.88 16.30
C CYS A 80 2.22 -9.99 15.01
N LEU A 81 1.81 -10.84 14.06
CA LEU A 81 2.45 -10.91 12.75
C LEU A 81 2.27 -9.61 11.96
N ILE A 82 1.08 -9.03 11.98
CA ILE A 82 0.83 -7.75 11.32
C ILE A 82 1.63 -6.63 11.97
N ASP A 83 1.75 -6.60 13.30
CA ASP A 83 2.62 -5.65 14.00
C ASP A 83 4.07 -5.74 13.47
N PHE A 84 4.62 -6.95 13.39
CA PHE A 84 5.94 -7.19 12.80
C PHE A 84 6.03 -6.71 11.35
N LEU A 85 5.03 -7.02 10.51
CA LEU A 85 5.01 -6.63 9.10
C LEU A 85 4.91 -5.11 8.92
N VAL A 86 4.16 -4.41 9.77
CA VAL A 86 4.03 -2.95 9.76
C VAL A 86 5.37 -2.30 10.11
N GLU A 87 6.08 -2.82 11.13
CA GLU A 87 7.41 -2.34 11.50
C GLU A 87 8.44 -2.63 10.41
N ALA A 88 8.47 -3.85 9.87
CA ALA A 88 9.36 -4.26 8.78
C ALA A 88 9.13 -3.41 7.52
N HIS A 89 7.86 -3.21 7.13
CA HIS A 89 7.47 -2.33 6.03
C HIS A 89 7.99 -0.91 6.24
N GLY A 90 7.85 -0.37 7.46
CA GLY A 90 8.36 0.96 7.81
C GLY A 90 9.88 1.07 7.75
N TYR A 91 10.59 0.06 8.27
CA TYR A 91 12.05 -0.01 8.28
C TYR A 91 12.65 -0.11 6.88
N LEU A 92 12.10 -0.99 6.05
CA LEU A 92 12.50 -1.14 4.65
C LEU A 92 12.04 0.05 3.79
N GLY A 93 11.09 0.83 4.32
CA GLY A 93 10.40 1.88 3.61
C GLY A 93 9.76 1.30 2.36
N LEU A 94 8.87 0.33 2.47
CA LEU A 94 8.14 -0.17 1.30
C LEU A 94 6.93 0.73 1.00
N THR A 95 6.28 0.49 -0.13
CA THR A 95 5.01 1.16 -0.46
C THR A 95 3.85 0.53 0.31
N PRO A 96 2.78 1.28 0.62
CA PRO A 96 1.58 0.73 1.27
C PRO A 96 1.03 -0.50 0.53
N GLN A 97 1.03 -0.46 -0.81
CA GLN A 97 0.63 -1.57 -1.67
C GLN A 97 1.34 -2.87 -1.26
N ALA A 98 2.64 -2.83 -0.98
CA ALA A 98 3.42 -4.00 -0.58
C ALA A 98 3.00 -4.54 0.80
N LEU A 99 2.60 -3.68 1.75
CA LEU A 99 2.08 -4.12 3.04
C LEU A 99 0.73 -4.84 2.88
N PHE A 100 -0.24 -4.20 2.21
CA PHE A 100 -1.56 -4.79 1.99
C PHE A 100 -1.46 -6.11 1.21
N LEU A 101 -0.63 -6.14 0.17
CA LEU A 101 -0.39 -7.35 -0.60
C LEU A 101 0.27 -8.45 0.24
N SER A 102 1.26 -8.11 1.07
CA SER A 102 1.92 -9.11 1.92
C SER A 102 0.94 -9.82 2.86
N ILE A 103 -0.01 -9.07 3.44
CA ILE A 103 -1.03 -9.62 4.34
C ILE A 103 -2.05 -10.46 3.56
N ASN A 104 -2.49 -9.99 2.38
CA ASN A 104 -3.35 -10.78 1.50
C ASN A 104 -2.72 -12.13 1.13
N LEU A 105 -1.41 -12.16 0.83
CA LEU A 105 -0.68 -13.40 0.53
C LEU A 105 -0.64 -14.36 1.73
N VAL A 106 -0.41 -13.84 2.94
CA VAL A 106 -0.47 -14.64 4.18
C VAL A 106 -1.87 -15.25 4.35
N ASP A 107 -2.92 -14.43 4.28
CA ASP A 107 -4.29 -14.89 4.51
C ASP A 107 -4.76 -15.90 3.45
N ARG A 108 -4.41 -15.68 2.16
CA ARG A 108 -4.71 -16.64 1.08
C ARG A 108 -3.94 -17.94 1.23
N TYR A 109 -2.69 -17.89 1.68
CA TYR A 109 -1.91 -19.10 1.96
C TYR A 109 -2.56 -19.90 3.09
N CYS A 110 -2.94 -19.23 4.19
CA CYS A 110 -3.67 -19.84 5.31
C CYS A 110 -5.08 -20.34 4.91
N SER A 111 -5.68 -19.78 3.86
CA SER A 111 -6.95 -20.31 3.34
C SER A 111 -6.79 -21.67 2.64
N ARG A 112 -5.59 -21.99 2.13
CA ARG A 112 -5.33 -23.19 1.32
C ARG A 112 -4.46 -24.25 2.01
N ARG A 113 -3.64 -23.86 2.99
CA ARG A 113 -2.72 -24.76 3.70
C ARG A 113 -2.76 -24.53 5.21
N GLU A 114 -2.65 -25.63 5.94
CA GLU A 114 -2.44 -25.61 7.39
C GLU A 114 -1.01 -25.17 7.70
N VAL A 115 -0.86 -24.17 8.58
CA VAL A 115 0.44 -23.59 8.93
C VAL A 115 0.78 -23.94 10.37
N ARG A 116 1.97 -24.52 10.57
CA ARG A 116 2.50 -24.76 11.91
C ARG A 116 2.99 -23.46 12.53
N ARG A 117 2.83 -23.30 13.84
CA ARG A 117 3.24 -22.12 14.61
C ARG A 117 4.69 -21.70 14.34
N GLY A 118 5.62 -22.66 14.22
CA GLY A 118 7.03 -22.38 13.97
C GLY A 118 7.34 -21.77 12.59
N HIS A 119 6.43 -21.92 11.62
CA HIS A 119 6.60 -21.42 10.25
C HIS A 119 5.79 -20.16 9.96
N TYR A 120 4.97 -19.69 10.90
CA TYR A 120 4.06 -18.57 10.66
C TYR A 120 4.81 -17.24 10.43
N TRP A 121 5.86 -16.98 11.20
CA TRP A 121 6.73 -15.82 11.01
C TRP A 121 7.51 -15.89 9.69
N LEU A 122 7.95 -17.10 9.32
CA LEU A 122 8.60 -17.35 8.03
C LEU A 122 7.65 -17.07 6.86
N LEU A 123 6.37 -17.48 6.97
CA LEU A 123 5.33 -17.17 6.00
C LEU A 123 5.16 -15.66 5.82
N GLY A 124 5.07 -14.89 6.89
CA GLY A 124 4.95 -13.43 6.82
C GLY A 124 6.17 -12.79 6.15
N SER A 125 7.38 -13.19 6.55
CA SER A 125 8.62 -12.66 5.96
C SER A 125 8.77 -13.00 4.48
N ALA A 126 8.43 -14.22 4.07
CA ALA A 126 8.43 -14.62 2.66
C ALA A 126 7.35 -13.87 1.86
N SER A 127 6.16 -13.66 2.44
CA SER A 127 5.08 -12.92 1.80
C SER A 127 5.43 -11.44 1.61
N LEU A 128 6.12 -10.83 2.59
CA LEU A 128 6.64 -9.47 2.46
C LEU A 128 7.70 -9.36 1.36
N LEU A 129 8.61 -10.34 1.28
CA LEU A 129 9.59 -10.42 0.21
C LEU A 129 8.92 -10.49 -1.17
N ILE A 130 7.95 -11.39 -1.35
CA ILE A 130 7.19 -11.53 -2.60
C ILE A 130 6.50 -10.21 -2.95
N ALA A 131 5.78 -9.62 -2.00
CA ALA A 131 5.06 -8.37 -2.22
C ALA A 131 6.01 -7.22 -2.60
N SER A 132 7.19 -7.15 -1.98
CA SER A 132 8.21 -6.15 -2.31
C SER A 132 8.81 -6.32 -3.71
N LYS A 133 9.01 -7.57 -4.17
CA LYS A 133 9.45 -7.86 -5.54
C LYS A 133 8.37 -7.55 -6.57
N TYR A 134 7.10 -7.74 -6.21
CA TYR A 134 5.96 -7.54 -7.10
C TYR A 134 5.59 -6.06 -7.26
N GLY A 135 5.47 -5.34 -6.15
CA GLY A 135 4.84 -4.01 -6.11
C GLY A 135 5.80 -2.81 -6.10
N ASP A 136 7.07 -2.97 -5.73
CA ASP A 136 7.95 -1.81 -5.49
C ASP A 136 8.65 -1.33 -6.76
N LYS A 137 7.89 -0.66 -7.64
CA LYS A 137 8.46 0.21 -8.68
C LYS A 137 8.49 1.64 -8.15
N ARG A 138 9.44 1.97 -7.27
CA ARG A 138 9.79 3.38 -6.99
C ARG A 138 10.28 4.03 -8.28
N SER A 139 9.36 4.68 -8.99
CA SER A 139 9.47 5.23 -10.34
C SER A 139 10.40 6.45 -10.49
N GLY A 140 11.40 6.62 -9.63
CA GLY A 140 12.32 7.77 -9.71
C GLY A 140 13.74 7.54 -9.18
N ASP A 141 13.98 6.51 -8.38
CA ASP A 141 15.33 6.20 -7.90
C ASP A 141 15.69 4.76 -8.24
N SER A 142 16.32 4.58 -9.41
CA SER A 142 16.88 3.32 -9.89
C SER A 142 17.93 2.69 -8.94
N ARG A 143 18.21 3.29 -7.76
CA ARG A 143 19.23 2.85 -6.80
C ARG A 143 18.70 2.08 -5.59
N ARG A 144 17.39 2.04 -5.32
CA ARG A 144 16.84 1.15 -4.28
C ARG A 144 16.09 -0.02 -4.91
N ASN A 145 16.83 -1.11 -5.07
CA ASN A 145 16.27 -2.43 -5.37
C ASN A 145 15.34 -2.88 -4.22
N HIS A 146 14.35 -3.71 -4.54
CA HIS A 146 13.56 -4.44 -3.54
C HIS A 146 14.49 -5.08 -2.48
N PRO A 147 14.03 -5.27 -1.24
CA PRO A 147 14.85 -5.84 -0.17
C PRO A 147 15.43 -7.19 -0.59
N SER A 148 16.68 -7.40 -0.24
CA SER A 148 17.36 -8.68 -0.41
C SER A 148 16.86 -9.70 0.62
N ILE A 149 16.99 -10.99 0.29
CA ILE A 149 16.66 -12.08 1.23
C ILE A 149 17.47 -11.95 2.53
N ARG A 150 18.69 -11.41 2.46
CA ARG A 150 19.55 -11.18 3.62
C ARG A 150 19.00 -10.09 4.54
N GLU A 151 18.45 -9.01 3.98
CA GLU A 151 17.80 -7.97 4.78
C GLU A 151 16.55 -8.50 5.48
N ILE A 152 15.72 -9.28 4.78
CA ILE A 152 14.55 -9.96 5.38
C ILE A 152 14.97 -10.94 6.50
N SER A 153 16.05 -11.70 6.30
CA SER A 153 16.63 -12.56 7.34
C SER A 153 17.11 -11.74 8.55
N GLY A 154 17.71 -10.57 8.31
CA GLY A 154 18.13 -9.64 9.35
C GLY A 154 16.98 -9.12 10.20
N LEU A 155 15.82 -8.82 9.60
CA LEU A 155 14.59 -8.43 10.32
C LEU A 155 14.09 -9.53 11.26
N CYS A 156 14.36 -10.80 10.92
CA CYS A 156 14.01 -11.95 11.75
C CYS A 156 15.13 -12.31 12.75
N CYS A 157 16.06 -11.40 13.05
CA CYS A 157 17.23 -11.63 13.89
C CYS A 157 18.07 -12.86 13.47
N GLY A 158 18.07 -13.20 12.18
CA GLY A 158 18.79 -14.37 11.66
C GLY A 158 18.16 -15.74 12.01
N VAL A 159 16.97 -15.77 12.63
CA VAL A 159 16.25 -17.02 12.96
C VAL A 159 16.00 -17.87 11.71
N PHE A 160 15.73 -17.22 10.58
CA PHE A 160 15.55 -17.87 9.29
C PHE A 160 16.70 -17.55 8.35
N ASN A 161 17.37 -18.58 7.85
CA ASN A 161 18.40 -18.40 6.83
C ASN A 161 17.79 -18.13 5.45
N ALA A 162 18.61 -17.64 4.52
CA ALA A 162 18.16 -17.30 3.18
C ALA A 162 17.54 -18.47 2.41
N ALA A 163 18.05 -19.69 2.61
CA ALA A 163 17.55 -20.89 1.92
C ALA A 163 16.13 -21.27 2.38
N ILE A 164 15.85 -21.18 3.68
CA ILE A 164 14.54 -21.45 4.26
C ILE A 164 13.52 -20.39 3.80
N ILE A 165 13.93 -19.12 3.74
CA ILE A 165 13.09 -18.03 3.20
C ILE A 165 12.78 -18.27 1.73
N ALA A 166 13.77 -18.62 0.91
CA ALA A 166 13.57 -18.92 -0.52
C ALA A 166 12.66 -20.14 -0.73
N HIS A 167 12.79 -21.17 0.11
CA HIS A 167 11.90 -22.33 0.06
C HIS A 167 10.46 -21.95 0.41
N MET A 168 10.27 -21.12 1.45
CA MET A 168 8.95 -20.63 1.81
C MET A 168 8.35 -19.75 0.71
N GLU A 169 9.15 -18.87 0.10
CA GLU A 169 8.73 -18.06 -1.05
C GLU A 169 8.17 -18.94 -2.18
N MET A 170 8.90 -19.99 -2.57
CA MET A 170 8.42 -20.93 -3.58
C MET A 170 7.16 -21.69 -3.13
N SER A 171 7.06 -22.06 -1.85
CA SER A 171 5.86 -22.70 -1.31
C SER A 171 4.63 -21.79 -1.43
N VAL A 172 4.77 -20.50 -1.12
CA VAL A 172 3.70 -19.51 -1.25
C VAL A 172 3.28 -19.37 -2.70
N LEU A 173 4.22 -19.13 -3.61
CA LEU A 173 3.95 -18.96 -5.04
C LEU A 173 3.23 -20.18 -5.64
N ASN A 174 3.73 -21.38 -5.35
CA ASN A 174 3.11 -22.62 -5.84
C ASN A 174 1.72 -22.86 -5.23
N THR A 175 1.51 -22.51 -3.96
CA THR A 175 0.19 -22.69 -3.30
C THR A 175 -0.86 -21.73 -3.84
N LEU A 176 -0.43 -20.57 -4.32
CA LEU A 176 -1.28 -19.54 -4.91
C LEU A 176 -1.34 -19.61 -6.45
N ASP A 177 -0.84 -20.69 -7.04
CA ASP A 177 -0.80 -20.90 -8.50
C ASP A 177 -0.17 -19.71 -9.25
N TRP A 178 0.83 -19.07 -8.64
CA TRP A 178 1.50 -17.87 -9.14
C TRP A 178 0.60 -16.65 -9.31
N VAL A 179 -0.64 -16.69 -8.82
CA VAL A 179 -1.56 -15.54 -8.78
C VAL A 179 -1.20 -14.65 -7.60
N VAL A 180 -0.16 -13.83 -7.78
CA VAL A 180 0.33 -12.88 -6.75
C VAL A 180 -0.53 -11.62 -6.71
N GLY A 181 -0.87 -11.06 -7.86
CA GLY A 181 -1.56 -9.77 -7.96
C GLY A 181 -2.92 -9.76 -7.25
N HIS A 182 -3.12 -8.80 -6.35
CA HIS A 182 -4.37 -8.52 -5.67
C HIS A 182 -4.61 -7.00 -5.65
N PRO A 183 -5.79 -6.51 -6.06
CA PRO A 183 -6.18 -5.11 -5.90
C PRO A 183 -6.24 -4.74 -4.42
N THR A 184 -5.33 -3.90 -3.95
CA THR A 184 -5.23 -3.54 -2.54
C THR A 184 -6.16 -2.37 -2.17
N VAL A 185 -6.46 -2.22 -0.88
CA VAL A 185 -7.36 -1.17 -0.37
C VAL A 185 -6.83 0.22 -0.74
N ASP A 186 -5.53 0.44 -0.64
CA ASP A 186 -4.89 1.70 -0.97
C ASP A 186 -4.99 2.04 -2.47
N CYS A 187 -4.93 1.04 -3.36
CA CYS A 187 -5.19 1.23 -4.79
C CYS A 187 -6.61 1.76 -5.05
N PHE A 188 -7.63 1.18 -4.40
CA PHE A 188 -9.00 1.69 -4.50
C PHE A 188 -9.13 3.09 -3.89
N VAL A 189 -8.46 3.38 -2.76
CA VAL A 189 -8.46 4.74 -2.18
C VAL A 189 -7.88 5.76 -3.17
N GLU A 190 -6.75 5.46 -3.81
CA GLU A 190 -6.14 6.32 -4.82
C GLU A 190 -7.08 6.58 -6.00
N MET A 191 -7.74 5.54 -6.52
CA MET A 191 -8.73 5.68 -7.59
C MET A 191 -9.96 6.51 -7.17
N LEU A 192 -10.43 6.34 -5.93
CA LEU A 192 -11.58 7.07 -5.40
C LEU A 192 -11.24 8.54 -5.07
N LEU A 193 -9.96 8.86 -4.90
CA LEU A 193 -9.46 10.22 -4.68
C LEU A 193 -8.87 10.85 -5.95
N SER A 194 -8.72 10.10 -7.04
CA SER A 194 -8.27 10.62 -8.33
C SER A 194 -9.22 11.74 -8.80
N GLY A 195 -8.66 12.93 -9.02
CA GLY A 195 -9.40 14.14 -9.40
C GLY A 195 -10.04 14.92 -8.24
N VAL A 196 -9.87 14.48 -6.98
CA VAL A 196 -10.38 15.18 -5.79
C VAL A 196 -9.22 15.73 -4.97
N GLU A 197 -9.14 17.06 -4.86
CA GLU A 197 -8.20 17.69 -3.94
C GLU A 197 -8.63 17.45 -2.50
N ARG A 198 -7.75 16.81 -1.72
CA ARG A 198 -7.93 16.51 -0.29
C ARG A 198 -6.63 16.76 0.43
N ASP A 199 -6.75 17.30 1.63
CA ASP A 199 -5.62 17.60 2.49
C ASP A 199 -4.79 16.33 2.82
N GLU A 200 -3.51 16.53 3.10
CA GLU A 200 -2.62 15.45 3.50
C GLU A 200 -3.09 14.78 4.81
N GLU A 201 -3.68 15.54 5.74
CA GLU A 201 -4.30 15.01 6.97
C GLU A 201 -5.41 14.02 6.65
N PHE A 202 -6.27 14.33 5.66
CA PHE A 202 -7.34 13.44 5.23
C PHE A 202 -6.79 12.14 4.65
N ARG A 203 -5.80 12.21 3.75
CA ARG A 203 -5.17 11.03 3.16
C ARG A 203 -4.49 10.16 4.21
N ASN A 204 -3.82 10.77 5.18
CA ASN A 204 -3.18 10.07 6.30
C ASN A 204 -4.21 9.40 7.21
N MET A 205 -5.35 10.05 7.47
CA MET A 205 -6.44 9.47 8.27
C MET A 205 -7.06 8.26 7.56
N VAL A 206 -7.33 8.35 6.26
CA VAL A 206 -7.84 7.23 5.48
C VAL A 206 -6.86 6.06 5.50
N ALA A 207 -5.58 6.32 5.25
CA ALA A 207 -4.54 5.29 5.31
C ALA A 207 -4.48 4.62 6.69
N TYR A 208 -4.60 5.40 7.77
CA TYR A 208 -4.63 4.88 9.13
C TYR A 208 -5.83 3.94 9.36
N ILE A 209 -7.03 4.35 8.96
CA ILE A 209 -8.25 3.56 9.10
C ILE A 209 -8.18 2.27 8.25
N CYS A 210 -7.66 2.35 7.02
CA CYS A 210 -7.42 1.18 6.18
C CYS A 210 -6.44 0.19 6.82
N GLU A 211 -5.36 0.69 7.44
CA GLU A 211 -4.40 -0.19 8.13
C GLU A 211 -4.94 -0.76 9.44
N ILE A 212 -5.88 -0.08 10.13
CA ILE A 212 -6.61 -0.67 11.27
C ILE A 212 -7.40 -1.88 10.81
N ALA A 213 -8.09 -1.79 9.66
CA ALA A 213 -8.90 -2.88 9.13
C ALA A 213 -8.10 -4.19 8.92
N LEU A 214 -6.79 -4.11 8.64
CA LEU A 214 -5.93 -5.29 8.49
C LEU A 214 -5.94 -6.21 9.72
N TYR A 215 -6.15 -5.67 10.91
CA TYR A 215 -6.04 -6.40 12.18
C TYR A 215 -7.29 -7.20 12.57
N HIS A 216 -8.42 -7.05 11.89
CA HIS A 216 -9.71 -7.62 12.32
C HIS A 216 -10.26 -8.65 11.33
N LEU A 217 -10.81 -9.75 11.88
CA LEU A 217 -11.28 -10.90 11.10
C LEU A 217 -12.42 -10.51 10.15
N ASP A 218 -13.26 -9.56 10.59
CA ASP A 218 -14.41 -9.04 9.86
C ASP A 218 -14.03 -8.53 8.45
N PHE A 219 -12.79 -8.06 8.27
CA PHE A 219 -12.34 -7.47 7.01
C PHE A 219 -11.51 -8.41 6.13
N VAL A 220 -11.17 -9.61 6.59
CA VAL A 220 -10.34 -10.56 5.82
C VAL A 220 -11.03 -10.93 4.49
N SER A 221 -12.31 -11.29 4.54
CA SER A 221 -13.11 -11.59 3.35
C SER A 221 -14.00 -10.42 2.91
N THR A 222 -13.69 -9.19 3.34
CA THR A 222 -14.39 -8.01 2.83
C THR A 222 -13.63 -7.48 1.62
N LYS A 223 -14.36 -7.18 0.54
CA LYS A 223 -13.78 -6.64 -0.69
C LYS A 223 -12.97 -5.35 -0.42
N PRO A 224 -11.73 -5.22 -0.92
CA PRO A 224 -10.90 -4.03 -0.73
C PRO A 224 -11.57 -2.72 -1.17
N SER A 225 -12.36 -2.75 -2.24
CA SER A 225 -13.18 -1.61 -2.70
C SER A 225 -14.15 -1.09 -1.62
N ILE A 226 -14.81 -2.00 -0.92
CA ILE A 226 -15.76 -1.69 0.16
C ILE A 226 -15.03 -1.13 1.38
N VAL A 227 -13.88 -1.71 1.75
CA VAL A 227 -13.05 -1.20 2.86
C VAL A 227 -12.51 0.19 2.54
N ALA A 228 -12.11 0.44 1.29
CA ALA A 228 -11.62 1.75 0.85
C ALA A 228 -12.72 2.82 0.95
N GLU A 229 -13.92 2.53 0.45
CA GLU A 229 -15.06 3.46 0.54
C GLU A 229 -15.48 3.70 1.99
N ALA A 230 -15.58 2.64 2.80
CA ALA A 230 -15.92 2.77 4.22
C ALA A 230 -14.89 3.60 5.00
N SER A 231 -13.59 3.40 4.73
CA SER A 231 -12.51 4.17 5.34
C SER A 231 -12.55 5.64 4.94
N LEU A 232 -12.89 5.96 3.69
CA LEU A 232 -13.07 7.33 3.21
C LEU A 232 -14.22 8.04 3.94
N LEU A 233 -15.38 7.38 4.04
CA LEU A 233 -16.55 7.92 4.74
C LEU A 233 -16.25 8.14 6.23
N LEU A 234 -15.57 7.19 6.89
CA LEU A 234 -15.19 7.33 8.29
C LEU A 234 -14.18 8.46 8.51
N ALA A 235 -13.19 8.61 7.62
CA ALA A 235 -12.23 9.71 7.71
C ALA A 235 -12.92 11.08 7.61
N GLN A 236 -13.95 11.22 6.76
CA GLN A 236 -14.76 12.44 6.66
C GLN A 236 -15.46 12.75 7.99
N VAL A 237 -16.07 11.73 8.60
CA VAL A 237 -16.76 11.87 9.90
C VAL A 237 -15.78 12.24 11.02
N VAL A 238 -14.63 11.57 11.11
CA VAL A 238 -13.63 11.80 12.15
C VAL A 238 -13.05 13.21 12.06
N LEU A 239 -12.80 13.70 10.84
CA LEU A 239 -12.23 15.03 10.60
C LEU A 239 -13.30 16.13 10.51
N GLN A 240 -14.59 15.80 10.73
CA GLN A 240 -15.71 16.74 10.64
C GLN A 240 -15.75 17.52 9.31
N GLN A 241 -15.32 16.87 8.22
CA GLN A 241 -15.39 17.46 6.88
C GLN A 241 -16.75 17.16 6.26
N ASP A 242 -17.26 18.10 5.45
CA ASP A 242 -18.52 17.89 4.72
C ASP A 242 -18.43 16.61 3.91
N ALA A 243 -19.42 15.73 4.12
CA ALA A 243 -19.56 14.51 3.35
C ALA A 243 -19.70 14.91 1.88
N THR A 244 -18.75 14.50 1.04
CA THR A 244 -19.03 14.54 -0.40
C THR A 244 -20.22 13.64 -0.64
N PRO A 245 -21.34 14.14 -1.18
CA PRO A 245 -22.50 13.32 -1.47
C PRO A 245 -22.10 12.31 -2.55
N ARG A 246 -21.69 11.11 -2.14
CA ARG A 246 -21.58 9.97 -3.03
C ARG A 246 -22.96 9.38 -3.16
N VAL A 247 -23.52 9.52 -4.36
CA VAL A 247 -24.83 8.96 -4.71
C VAL A 247 -24.77 7.44 -4.52
N GLY A 248 -25.52 6.91 -3.55
CA GLY A 248 -25.78 5.47 -3.44
C GLY A 248 -24.76 4.63 -2.65
N THR A 249 -24.41 5.01 -1.41
CA THR A 249 -23.66 4.12 -0.52
C THR A 249 -24.42 2.80 -0.31
N SER A 250 -23.85 1.70 -0.81
CA SER A 250 -24.40 0.35 -0.67
C SER A 250 -24.62 -0.01 0.80
N ASP A 251 -25.64 -0.82 1.09
CA ASP A 251 -25.92 -1.32 2.44
C ASP A 251 -24.72 -2.08 3.02
N LEU A 252 -23.92 -2.72 2.17
CA LEU A 252 -22.69 -3.40 2.56
C LEU A 252 -21.66 -2.41 3.10
N VAL A 253 -21.43 -1.30 2.39
CA VAL A 253 -20.50 -0.23 2.83
C VAL A 253 -20.97 0.35 4.16
N ARG A 254 -22.29 0.59 4.32
CA ARG A 254 -22.84 1.08 5.60
C ARG A 254 -22.63 0.09 6.75
N GLY A 255 -22.75 -1.20 6.49
CA GLY A 255 -22.41 -2.26 7.44
C GLY A 255 -20.93 -2.22 7.82
N THR A 256 -20.04 -2.18 6.83
CA THR A 256 -18.58 -2.10 7.03
C THR A 256 -18.18 -0.86 7.80
N VAL A 257 -18.78 0.31 7.53
CA VAL A 257 -18.56 1.55 8.28
C VAL A 257 -18.88 1.35 9.77
N LYS A 258 -20.01 0.73 10.09
CA LYS A 258 -20.39 0.44 11.49
C LYS A 258 -19.38 -0.48 12.16
N THR A 259 -19.04 -1.61 11.51
CA THR A 259 -18.06 -2.56 12.04
C THR A 259 -16.69 -1.90 12.25
N LEU A 260 -16.21 -1.13 11.27
CA LEU A 260 -14.91 -0.47 11.34
C LEU A 260 -14.89 0.59 12.43
N SER A 261 -15.97 1.37 12.58
CA SER A 261 -16.10 2.36 13.66
C SER A 261 -15.99 1.75 15.07
N ALA A 262 -16.46 0.51 15.27
CA ALA A 262 -16.32 -0.19 16.55
C ALA A 262 -14.86 -0.52 16.87
N HIS A 263 -14.06 -0.84 15.85
CA HIS A 263 -12.65 -1.19 15.96
C HIS A 263 -11.71 0.03 16.08
N LEU A 264 -12.17 1.24 15.73
CA LEU A 264 -11.38 2.48 15.84
C LEU A 264 -11.03 2.89 17.28
N ARG A 265 -11.71 2.34 18.29
CA ARG A 265 -11.57 2.76 19.69
C ARG A 265 -10.25 2.34 20.32
N TYR A 266 -9.72 1.17 19.94
CA TYR A 266 -8.53 0.59 20.56
C TYR A 266 -7.55 0.07 19.50
N PRO A 267 -6.97 0.97 18.68
CA PRO A 267 -6.00 0.58 17.68
C PRO A 267 -4.73 0.03 18.33
N ARG A 268 -4.03 -0.86 17.62
CA ARG A 268 -2.78 -1.47 18.12
C ARG A 268 -1.71 -0.39 18.31
N PRO A 269 -0.90 -0.46 19.40
CA PRO A 269 0.11 0.56 19.69
C PRO A 269 1.13 0.77 18.57
N VAL A 270 1.58 -0.32 17.92
CA VAL A 270 2.54 -0.26 16.81
C VAL A 270 2.00 0.62 15.67
N LEU A 271 0.74 0.41 15.30
CA LEU A 271 0.09 1.21 14.27
C LEU A 271 -0.17 2.64 14.72
N ALA A 272 -0.66 2.84 15.95
CA ALA A 272 -0.88 4.17 16.51
C ALA A 272 0.41 5.00 16.54
N ASN A 273 1.55 4.36 16.83
CA ASN A 273 2.87 4.98 16.82
C ASN A 273 3.35 5.33 15.40
N LYS A 274 3.09 4.49 14.41
CA LYS A 274 3.40 4.78 13.00
C LYS A 274 2.72 6.08 12.53
N PHE A 275 1.47 6.30 12.95
CA PHE A 275 0.64 7.45 12.56
C PHE A 275 0.64 8.62 13.55
N SER A 276 1.41 8.55 14.64
CA SER A 276 1.53 9.66 15.61
C SER A 276 2.57 10.71 15.20
N THR A 277 3.34 10.44 14.16
CA THR A 277 4.41 11.33 13.71
C THR A 277 3.86 12.60 13.04
N PRO A 278 4.58 13.75 13.12
CA PRO A 278 4.17 14.97 12.41
C PRO A 278 4.06 14.79 10.89
N LYS A 279 4.89 13.92 10.30
CA LYS A 279 4.83 13.55 8.88
C LYS A 279 3.52 12.86 8.49
N ARG A 280 2.79 12.29 9.46
CA ARG A 280 1.49 11.65 9.28
C ARG A 280 0.37 12.50 9.87
N SER A 281 0.59 13.81 10.00
CA SER A 281 -0.36 14.78 10.57
C SER A 281 -0.86 14.46 11.99
N ARG A 282 -0.18 13.56 12.71
CA ARG A 282 -0.59 13.06 14.03
C ARG A 282 -2.03 12.52 14.05
N VAL A 283 -2.48 11.91 12.96
CA VAL A 283 -3.86 11.44 12.80
C VAL A 283 -4.28 10.42 13.86
N SER A 284 -3.34 9.66 14.43
CA SER A 284 -3.67 8.74 15.52
C SER A 284 -4.14 9.47 16.79
N GLN A 285 -3.57 10.64 17.10
CA GLN A 285 -4.00 11.47 18.21
C GLN A 285 -5.38 12.08 17.95
N ARG A 286 -5.60 12.57 16.73
CA ARG A 286 -6.91 13.12 16.31
C ARG A 286 -8.03 12.09 16.41
N LEU A 287 -7.77 10.85 16.00
CA LEU A 287 -8.75 9.77 16.13
C LEU A 287 -9.06 9.47 17.60
N LEU A 288 -8.05 9.45 18.47
CA LEU A 288 -8.25 9.26 19.92
C LEU A 288 -9.09 10.38 20.51
N ASP A 289 -8.81 11.64 20.18
CA ASP A 289 -9.58 12.80 20.62
C ASP A 289 -11.04 12.70 20.19
N PHE A 290 -11.28 12.33 18.92
CA PHE A 290 -12.62 12.10 18.38
C PHE A 290 -13.38 11.01 19.15
N CYS A 291 -12.73 9.86 19.38
CA CYS A 291 -13.31 8.77 20.15
C CYS A 291 -13.66 9.21 21.58
N HIS A 292 -12.80 9.99 22.25
CA HIS A 292 -13.08 10.51 23.59
C HIS A 292 -14.29 11.45 23.64
N GLN A 293 -14.49 12.28 22.61
CA GLN A 293 -15.62 13.20 22.53
C GLN A 293 -16.97 12.48 22.33
N HIS A 294 -16.98 11.34 21.64
CA HIS A 294 -18.20 10.60 21.27
C HIS A 294 -18.45 9.36 22.15
N THR A 295 -17.76 9.24 23.30
CA THR A 295 -17.98 8.18 24.30
C THR A 295 -18.77 8.67 25.52
N ARG A 296 -19.47 9.82 25.41
CA ARG A 296 -20.42 10.33 26.41
C ARG A 296 -21.85 10.24 25.91
#